data_AF-A0A9W4N1L3-F1
#
_entry.id   AF-A0A9W4N1L3-F1
#
_cell.length_a   1.000
_cell.length_b   1.000
_cell.length_c   1.000
_cell.angle_alpha   90.00
_cell.angle_beta   90.00
_cell.angle_gamma   90.00
#
_symmetry.space_group_name_H-M   'P 1'
#
loop_
_entity.id
_entity.type
_entity.pdbx_description
1 polymer ?
#
loop_
_entity_poly.entity_id
_entity_poly.type
_entity_poly.pdbx_seq_one_letter_code
_entity_poly.pdbx_strand_id
1 'polypeptide(L)'
;MKRSRRSSRDTHLAKVFAFLRFGPRFFCPSTLAVLEQTLNMTRPQRTHWLQDFAKPSQWLHLYRATLRECTYLPDPIAREYMQKHVISRYRTVSSRRTKPGAQTAHAAKHAFSVLRRANEGYQRPLEKVLLLSYGRTGKRRHELLTDMLGNHLPQNTASLTEFLAQPLQYSDGWEPPVIVKSLAIAHMQNPVVTTNRIRPLIKNISPPVPKVNSWGKEVSESRKKNIRQRWYNTTLSSLMPPIPQKELQLLDGLISGTVKWSPPKRRVLAEKKPQSEYQLFAMLAKSPEKGDKPQSEKQLFKLLAKGPEKGDTFAAYANGRPHEITARFMRRQWRRLSSLIPRQYWNPYSEKWRFVWDSPKDVPALAFDLSSSVDPAVLALLPKQKLL
;
A
#
# COMPACT_ATOMS: atom_id res chain seq x y z
N MET A 1 13.24 -23.85 63.33
CA MET A 1 14.52 -23.92 62.57
C MET A 1 14.20 -23.97 61.07
N LYS A 2 13.90 -22.84 60.43
CA LYS A 2 14.77 -22.01 59.55
C LYS A 2 15.51 -22.78 58.43
N ARG A 3 14.91 -22.83 57.24
CA ARG A 3 15.46 -22.47 55.90
C ARG A 3 14.37 -22.72 54.84
N SER A 4 13.44 -21.79 54.66
CA SER A 4 13.47 -20.75 53.61
C SER A 4 13.61 -21.30 52.18
N ARG A 5 12.47 -21.51 51.51
CA ARG A 5 12.37 -21.58 50.05
C ARG A 5 11.14 -20.77 49.62
N ARG A 6 11.37 -19.90 48.63
CA ARG A 6 10.43 -19.21 47.74
C ARG A 6 9.73 -17.95 48.27
N SER A 7 10.22 -16.84 47.75
CA SER A 7 9.61 -15.51 47.61
C SER A 7 10.58 -14.76 46.67
N SER A 8 10.25 -13.95 45.68
CA SER A 8 9.01 -13.39 45.14
C SER A 8 9.46 -12.37 44.08
N ARG A 9 8.64 -12.11 43.05
CA ARG A 9 8.63 -10.88 42.21
C ARG A 9 9.88 -10.65 41.33
N ASP A 10 9.84 -9.98 40.19
CA ASP A 10 8.77 -9.39 39.40
C ASP A 10 9.32 -9.11 37.99
N THR A 11 8.41 -9.11 37.04
CA THR A 11 8.37 -8.26 35.84
C THR A 11 9.56 -8.25 34.86
N HIS A 12 9.30 -8.89 33.72
CA HIS A 12 9.66 -8.39 32.40
C HIS A 12 9.37 -6.90 32.22
N LEU A 13 10.36 -6.14 31.74
CA LEU A 13 10.22 -5.22 30.60
C LEU A 13 11.59 -4.69 30.16
N ALA A 14 11.69 -4.39 28.86
CA ALA A 14 12.83 -3.84 28.11
C ALA A 14 13.91 -4.87 27.71
N LYS A 15 13.85 -5.37 26.47
CA LYS A 15 14.42 -4.78 25.24
C LYS A 15 15.94 -4.97 25.12
N VAL A 16 16.30 -5.72 24.07
CA VAL A 16 17.26 -5.33 23.03
C VAL A 16 18.75 -5.69 23.26
N PHE A 17 19.29 -6.39 22.24
CA PHE A 17 20.70 -6.62 21.85
C PHE A 17 21.64 -7.38 22.82
N ALA A 18 22.08 -8.59 22.41
CA ALA A 18 23.49 -8.90 22.10
C ALA A 18 23.79 -10.42 22.07
N PHE A 19 24.28 -10.90 20.92
CA PHE A 19 25.27 -11.97 20.74
C PHE A 19 26.21 -11.33 19.69
N LEU A 20 27.50 -11.07 19.89
CA LEU A 20 28.56 -11.90 20.47
C LEU A 20 29.58 -11.03 21.23
N ARG A 21 30.09 -11.60 22.33
CA ARG A 21 31.32 -11.20 23.03
C ARG A 21 32.54 -11.61 22.22
N PHE A 22 33.52 -10.72 22.11
CA PHE A 22 34.92 -11.05 22.37
C PHE A 22 35.46 -10.05 23.40
N GLY A 23 36.25 -10.57 24.35
CA GLY A 23 36.56 -9.96 25.64
C GLY A 23 37.65 -8.86 25.64
N PRO A 24 37.95 -8.31 26.84
CA PRO A 24 38.63 -7.04 27.02
C PRO A 24 40.12 -7.20 27.37
N ARG A 25 40.93 -6.20 27.01
CA ARG A 25 42.15 -5.85 27.75
C ARG A 25 42.27 -4.32 27.86
N PHE A 26 42.27 -3.88 29.11
CA PHE A 26 42.88 -2.69 29.73
C PHE A 26 43.52 -1.64 28.81
N PHE A 27 43.20 -0.35 29.03
CA PHE A 27 44.17 0.69 29.43
C PHE A 27 43.47 2.03 29.73
N CYS A 28 44.05 2.78 30.68
CA CYS A 28 43.56 3.99 31.34
C CYS A 28 43.45 5.25 30.45
N PRO A 29 42.72 6.29 30.88
CA PRO A 29 42.48 7.51 30.11
C PRO A 29 43.41 8.64 30.55
N SER A 30 44.50 8.88 29.83
CA SER A 30 45.22 10.16 29.87
C SER A 30 46.35 10.10 28.86
N THR A 31 46.17 10.72 27.69
CA THR A 31 47.18 11.24 26.72
C THR A 31 46.66 11.16 25.28
N LEU A 32 45.62 11.91 24.91
CA LEU A 32 45.33 12.21 23.49
C LEU A 32 44.72 13.61 23.34
N ALA A 33 45.32 14.60 24.01
CA ALA A 33 45.31 15.96 23.48
C ALA A 33 46.60 16.07 22.65
N VAL A 34 46.47 16.40 21.36
CA VAL A 34 47.49 16.93 20.40
C VAL A 34 47.42 16.35 18.97
N LEU A 35 46.58 15.35 18.65
CA LEU A 35 46.43 14.86 17.26
C LEU A 35 44.97 14.82 16.74
N GLU A 36 44.22 15.91 16.94
CA GLU A 36 42.88 16.11 16.35
C GLU A 36 42.76 17.45 15.58
N GLN A 37 43.80 17.86 14.85
CA GLN A 37 43.73 19.09 14.04
C GLN A 37 43.99 18.93 12.53
N THR A 38 44.18 17.71 12.01
CA THR A 38 44.46 17.52 10.57
C THR A 38 43.66 16.42 9.90
N LEU A 39 42.38 16.22 10.26
CA LEU A 39 41.44 15.39 9.47
C LEU A 39 39.99 15.92 9.49
N ASN A 40 39.82 17.24 9.45
CA ASN A 40 38.52 17.88 9.24
C ASN A 40 38.48 18.64 7.90
N MET A 41 38.78 17.93 6.80
CA MET A 41 38.45 18.38 5.45
C MET A 41 37.44 17.38 4.85
N THR A 42 36.27 17.92 4.53
CA THR A 42 35.26 17.39 3.59
C THR A 42 34.57 16.05 3.91
N ARG A 43 33.85 15.98 5.04
CA ARG A 43 32.57 15.22 5.01
C ARG A 43 31.54 16.06 4.26
N PRO A 44 30.98 15.62 3.11
CA PRO A 44 29.92 16.36 2.45
C PRO A 44 28.72 16.45 3.39
N GLN A 45 28.38 17.67 3.77
CA GLN A 45 27.23 18.02 4.60
C GLN A 45 25.96 17.39 4.00
N ARG A 46 25.52 16.26 4.57
CA ARG A 46 24.31 15.51 4.14
C ARG A 46 23.00 16.27 4.41
N THR A 47 23.05 17.55 4.78
CA THR A 47 21.92 18.35 5.25
C THR A 47 21.56 19.53 4.34
N HIS A 48 22.44 19.98 3.44
CA HIS A 48 22.17 21.17 2.61
C HIS A 48 20.97 20.97 1.67
N TRP A 49 20.89 19.80 1.02
CA TRP A 49 19.74 19.45 0.18
C TRP A 49 18.43 19.45 1.00
N LEU A 50 18.39 19.09 2.28
CA LEU A 50 17.15 19.16 3.07
C LEU A 50 16.67 20.61 3.32
N GLN A 51 17.58 21.57 3.41
CA GLN A 51 17.27 22.98 3.65
C GLN A 51 16.77 23.69 2.39
N ASP A 52 17.30 23.32 1.22
CA ASP A 52 16.91 23.96 -0.04
C ASP A 52 15.42 23.78 -0.36
N PHE A 53 14.82 22.63 -0.02
CA PHE A 53 13.41 22.33 -0.32
C PHE A 53 12.41 22.89 0.68
N ALA A 54 12.87 23.62 1.69
CA ALA A 54 12.01 24.46 2.53
C ALA A 54 11.62 25.78 1.83
N LYS A 55 12.23 26.10 0.68
CA LYS A 55 11.86 27.25 -0.15
C LYS A 55 10.43 27.05 -0.70
N PRO A 56 9.52 28.03 -0.51
CA PRO A 56 8.11 27.89 -0.90
C PRO A 56 7.93 27.62 -2.40
N SER A 57 8.81 28.19 -3.24
CA SER A 57 8.82 27.95 -4.69
C SER A 57 9.02 26.47 -5.03
N GLN A 58 9.98 25.80 -4.38
CA GLN A 58 10.28 24.39 -4.64
C GLN A 58 9.13 23.46 -4.21
N TRP A 59 8.42 23.79 -3.13
CA TRP A 59 7.22 23.06 -2.71
C TRP A 59 6.09 23.17 -3.74
N LEU A 60 5.86 24.36 -4.29
CA LEU A 60 4.90 24.59 -5.37
C LEU A 60 5.29 23.87 -6.66
N HIS A 61 6.58 23.85 -7.01
CA HIS A 61 7.05 23.07 -8.17
C HIS A 61 6.82 21.58 -7.99
N LEU A 62 7.10 21.03 -6.80
CA LEU A 62 6.85 19.63 -6.49
C LEU A 62 5.35 19.30 -6.51
N TYR A 63 4.51 20.19 -5.97
CA TYR A 63 3.06 20.08 -6.06
C TYR A 63 2.57 20.05 -7.51
N ARG A 64 3.01 21.00 -8.35
CA ARG A 64 2.63 21.04 -9.77
C ARG A 64 3.13 19.80 -10.51
N ALA A 65 4.35 19.34 -10.22
CA ALA A 65 4.93 18.15 -10.83
C ALA A 65 4.14 16.88 -10.44
N THR A 66 3.79 16.71 -9.16
CA THR A 66 2.97 15.58 -8.69
C THR A 66 1.58 15.58 -9.31
N LEU A 67 0.92 16.73 -9.43
CA LEU A 67 -0.36 16.84 -10.11
C LEU A 67 -0.27 16.48 -11.60
N ARG A 68 0.78 16.92 -12.29
CA ARG A 68 1.03 16.54 -13.69
C ARG A 68 1.18 15.02 -13.81
N GLU A 69 1.98 14.39 -12.96
CA GLU A 69 2.13 12.93 -12.99
C GLU A 69 0.82 12.19 -12.66
N CYS A 70 -0.08 12.75 -11.83
CA CYS A 70 -1.41 12.18 -11.62
C CYS A 70 -2.22 12.14 -12.93
N THR A 71 -2.14 13.19 -13.77
CA THR A 71 -2.89 13.24 -15.04
C THR A 71 -2.44 12.20 -16.06
N TYR A 72 -1.20 11.71 -15.96
CA TYR A 72 -0.66 10.67 -16.85
C TYR A 72 -0.92 9.24 -16.36
N LEU A 73 -1.62 9.06 -15.24
CA LEU A 73 -1.97 7.71 -14.79
C LEU A 73 -2.86 7.00 -15.81
N PRO A 74 -2.61 5.71 -16.08
CA PRO A 74 -3.36 4.94 -17.07
C PRO A 74 -4.80 4.67 -16.64
N ASP A 75 -5.05 4.53 -15.34
CA ASP A 75 -6.36 4.22 -14.79
C ASP A 75 -7.17 5.49 -14.48
N PRO A 76 -8.43 5.62 -14.93
CA PRO A 76 -9.23 6.82 -14.74
C PRO A 76 -9.63 7.05 -13.27
N ILE A 77 -9.96 5.99 -12.53
CA ILE A 77 -10.34 6.08 -11.11
C ILE A 77 -9.13 6.51 -10.28
N ALA A 78 -7.96 5.92 -10.56
CA ALA A 78 -6.71 6.30 -9.92
C ALA A 78 -6.31 7.74 -10.21
N ARG A 79 -6.52 8.23 -11.44
CA ARG A 79 -6.25 9.62 -11.81
C ARG A 79 -7.03 10.59 -10.93
N GLU A 80 -8.35 10.40 -10.85
CA GLU A 80 -9.22 11.28 -10.07
C GLU A 80 -8.90 11.21 -8.58
N TYR A 81 -8.79 9.99 -8.04
CA TYR A 81 -8.50 9.78 -6.62
C TYR A 81 -7.13 10.36 -6.23
N MET A 82 -6.08 10.07 -7.00
CA MET A 82 -4.73 10.54 -6.68
C MET A 82 -4.61 12.05 -6.76
N GLN A 83 -5.29 12.69 -7.72
CA GLN A 83 -5.36 14.14 -7.79
C GLN A 83 -5.98 14.71 -6.51
N LYS A 84 -7.17 14.24 -6.09
CA LYS A 84 -7.82 14.69 -4.84
C LYS A 84 -6.95 14.40 -3.61
N HIS A 85 -6.32 13.22 -3.56
CA HIS A 85 -5.45 12.80 -2.47
C HIS A 85 -4.22 13.71 -2.34
N VAL A 86 -3.53 14.00 -3.44
CA VAL A 86 -2.38 14.91 -3.47
C VAL A 86 -2.79 16.31 -3.05
N ILE A 87 -3.88 16.86 -3.62
CA ILE A 87 -4.39 18.19 -3.25
C ILE A 87 -4.65 18.26 -1.75
N SER A 88 -5.39 17.30 -1.19
CA SER A 88 -5.70 17.24 0.24
C SER A 88 -4.42 17.22 1.08
N ARG A 89 -3.45 16.36 0.75
CA ARG A 89 -2.19 16.24 1.50
C ARG A 89 -1.37 17.52 1.49
N TYR A 90 -1.23 18.16 0.33
CA TYR A 90 -0.49 19.43 0.21
C TYR A 90 -1.21 20.57 0.95
N ARG A 91 -2.54 20.66 0.85
CA ARG A 91 -3.34 21.64 1.59
C ARG A 91 -3.23 21.47 3.09
N THR A 92 -3.31 20.23 3.61
CA THR A 92 -3.17 19.97 5.06
C THR A 92 -1.79 20.37 5.59
N VAL A 93 -0.73 20.20 4.80
CA VAL A 93 0.61 20.65 5.21
C VAL A 93 0.69 22.18 5.19
N SER A 94 0.18 22.80 4.13
CA SER A 94 0.18 24.25 3.97
C SER A 94 -0.69 24.98 5.01
N SER A 95 -1.79 24.37 5.45
CA SER A 95 -2.68 24.96 6.46
C SER A 95 -2.09 24.89 7.86
N ARG A 96 -1.26 23.88 8.13
CA ARG A 96 -0.63 23.70 9.45
C ARG A 96 0.66 24.48 9.60
N ARG A 97 1.38 24.75 8.51
CA ARG A 97 2.72 25.32 8.53
C ARG A 97 2.98 26.14 7.27
N THR A 98 3.64 27.29 7.46
CA THR A 98 4.14 28.14 6.36
C THR A 98 5.24 27.46 5.54
N LYS A 99 6.05 26.59 6.17
CA LYS A 99 7.12 25.81 5.51
C LYS A 99 6.95 24.31 5.75
N PRO A 100 7.07 23.46 4.71
CA PRO A 100 7.03 22.02 4.88
C PRO A 100 8.26 21.55 5.67
N GLY A 101 8.05 20.67 6.66
CA GLY A 101 9.17 20.04 7.36
C GLY A 101 9.91 19.05 6.46
N ALA A 102 11.18 18.79 6.75
CA ALA A 102 12.03 17.86 6.00
C ALA A 102 11.37 16.51 5.69
N GLN A 103 10.69 15.90 6.67
CA GLN A 103 9.98 14.63 6.51
C GLN A 103 8.81 14.74 5.52
N THR A 104 8.07 15.84 5.53
CA THR A 104 6.96 16.07 4.59
C THR A 104 7.46 16.30 3.18
N ALA A 105 8.56 17.04 3.01
CA ALA A 105 9.22 17.22 1.72
C ALA A 105 9.74 15.87 1.17
N HIS A 106 10.37 15.06 2.01
CA HIS A 106 10.81 13.71 1.64
C HIS A 106 9.64 12.80 1.22
N ALA A 107 8.55 12.80 2.00
CA ALA A 107 7.34 12.03 1.68
C ALA A 107 6.72 12.47 0.34
N ALA A 108 6.68 13.78 0.08
CA ALA A 108 6.19 14.34 -1.18
C ALA A 108 7.07 13.94 -2.38
N LYS A 109 8.40 13.99 -2.25
CA LYS A 109 9.35 13.50 -3.27
C LYS A 109 9.18 12.01 -3.53
N HIS A 110 9.02 11.23 -2.47
CA HIS A 110 8.77 9.81 -2.59
C HIS A 110 7.45 9.55 -3.34
N ALA A 111 6.37 10.27 -3.01
CA ALA A 111 5.10 10.17 -3.73
C ALA A 111 5.22 10.55 -5.21
N PHE A 112 5.92 11.65 -5.53
CA PHE A 112 6.24 12.03 -6.90
C PHE A 112 7.00 10.93 -7.64
N SER A 113 8.01 10.36 -7.00
CA SER A 113 8.84 9.31 -7.57
C SER A 113 8.07 8.01 -7.81
N VAL A 114 7.12 7.66 -6.93
CA VAL A 114 6.21 6.53 -7.12
C VAL A 114 5.28 6.77 -8.31
N LEU A 115 4.66 7.94 -8.41
CA LEU A 115 3.76 8.28 -9.52
C LEU A 115 4.50 8.27 -10.86
N ARG A 116 5.68 8.91 -10.91
CA ARG A 116 6.52 8.93 -12.11
C ARG A 116 6.89 7.52 -12.56
N ARG A 117 7.34 6.66 -11.64
CA ARG A 117 7.65 5.25 -11.99
C ARG A 117 6.42 4.45 -12.39
N ALA A 118 5.27 4.70 -11.79
CA ALA A 118 4.02 4.06 -12.22
C ALA A 118 3.70 4.40 -13.69
N ASN A 119 3.89 5.66 -14.08
CA ASN A 119 3.68 6.15 -15.44
C ASN A 119 4.75 5.66 -16.44
N GLU A 120 5.98 5.44 -15.97
CA GLU A 120 7.06 4.82 -16.75
C GLU A 120 6.85 3.30 -16.93
N GLY A 121 5.83 2.71 -16.27
CA GLY A 121 5.45 1.31 -16.45
C GLY A 121 6.06 0.33 -15.45
N TYR A 122 6.64 0.81 -14.35
CA TYR A 122 7.06 -0.07 -13.27
C TYR A 122 5.83 -0.67 -12.57
N GLN A 123 5.74 -2.00 -12.55
CA GLN A 123 4.56 -2.70 -12.05
C GLN A 123 4.29 -2.44 -10.56
N ARG A 124 5.30 -2.56 -9.69
CA ARG A 124 5.11 -2.41 -8.23
C ARG A 124 4.62 -1.01 -7.82
N PRO A 125 5.19 0.10 -8.34
CA PRO A 125 4.63 1.44 -8.12
C PRO A 125 3.21 1.60 -8.65
N LEU A 126 2.91 1.06 -9.83
CA LEU A 126 1.56 1.13 -10.41
C LEU A 126 0.53 0.37 -9.56
N GLU A 127 0.85 -0.86 -9.16
CA GLU A 127 0.02 -1.67 -8.26
C GLU A 127 -0.23 -0.94 -6.95
N LYS A 128 0.79 -0.30 -6.36
CA LYS A 128 0.64 0.51 -5.15
C LYS A 128 -0.34 1.66 -5.34
N VAL A 129 -0.28 2.38 -6.46
CA VAL A 129 -1.21 3.48 -6.77
C VAL A 129 -2.62 2.93 -6.92
N LEU A 130 -2.79 1.81 -7.62
CA LEU A 130 -4.08 1.17 -7.82
C LEU A 130 -4.68 0.71 -6.48
N LEU A 131 -3.92 0.03 -5.63
CA LEU A 131 -4.37 -0.40 -4.30
C LEU A 131 -4.77 0.76 -3.38
N LEU A 132 -4.12 1.92 -3.50
CA LEU A 132 -4.55 3.15 -2.80
C LEU A 132 -5.86 3.68 -3.37
N SER A 133 -5.97 3.72 -4.70
CA SER A 133 -7.14 4.27 -5.39
C SER A 133 -8.39 3.43 -5.24
N TYR A 134 -8.34 2.10 -5.20
CA TYR A 134 -9.50 1.25 -4.99
C TYR A 134 -9.74 0.94 -3.49
N GLY A 135 -9.08 1.66 -2.59
CA GLY A 135 -9.29 1.53 -1.15
C GLY A 135 -8.93 0.16 -0.59
N ARG A 136 -7.96 -0.55 -1.18
CA ARG A 136 -7.36 -1.76 -0.56
C ARG A 136 -6.36 -1.36 0.54
N THR A 137 -5.75 -0.18 0.38
CA THR A 137 -4.81 0.40 1.34
C THR A 137 -5.07 1.89 1.55
N GLY A 138 -4.42 2.49 2.56
CA GLY A 138 -4.44 3.93 2.78
C GLY A 138 -5.76 4.50 3.31
N LYS A 139 -5.98 5.79 3.07
CA LYS A 139 -7.10 6.58 3.63
C LYS A 139 -8.45 6.11 3.11
N ARG A 140 -8.59 5.95 1.79
CA ARG A 140 -9.84 5.55 1.13
C ARG A 140 -10.45 4.26 1.67
N ARG A 141 -9.61 3.29 2.04
CA ARG A 141 -10.06 2.06 2.69
C ARG A 141 -10.83 2.34 3.97
N HIS A 142 -10.34 3.27 4.79
CA HIS A 142 -10.99 3.62 6.04
C HIS A 142 -12.28 4.38 5.77
N GLU A 143 -12.30 5.27 4.77
CA GLU A 143 -13.52 5.98 4.34
C GLU A 143 -14.60 4.97 3.89
N LEU A 144 -14.25 4.01 3.03
CA LEU A 144 -15.20 2.96 2.61
C LEU A 144 -15.65 2.06 3.77
N LEU A 145 -14.76 1.75 4.72
CA LEU A 145 -15.14 1.00 5.92
C LEU A 145 -16.06 1.80 6.83
N THR A 146 -15.83 3.12 7.00
CA THR A 146 -16.72 3.97 7.80
C THR A 146 -18.09 4.10 7.16
N ASP A 147 -18.14 4.24 5.84
CA ASP A 147 -19.38 4.33 5.09
C ASP A 147 -20.16 3.00 5.17
N MET A 148 -19.46 1.86 5.03
CA MET A 148 -20.05 0.53 5.18
C MET A 148 -20.54 0.25 6.60
N LEU A 149 -19.81 0.74 7.60
CA LEU A 149 -20.19 0.56 9.00
C LEU A 149 -21.40 1.39 9.39
N GLY A 150 -21.67 2.49 8.65
CA GLY A 150 -22.86 3.34 8.77
C GLY A 150 -23.15 3.73 10.22
N ASN A 151 -22.85 4.97 10.60
CA ASN A 151 -23.39 5.52 11.84
C ASN A 151 -24.92 5.68 11.66
N HIS A 152 -25.66 4.58 11.78
CA HIS A 152 -27.11 4.57 11.79
C HIS A 152 -27.50 5.23 13.11
N LEU A 153 -27.71 6.53 13.07
CA LEU A 153 -28.42 7.19 14.14
C LEU A 153 -29.85 6.64 14.06
N PRO A 154 -30.35 5.98 15.13
CA PRO A 154 -31.71 5.48 15.14
C PRO A 154 -32.68 6.65 14.93
N GLN A 155 -33.49 6.57 13.88
CA GLN A 155 -34.43 7.64 13.51
C GLN A 155 -35.69 7.63 14.39
N ASN A 156 -36.07 6.46 14.91
CA ASN A 156 -37.31 6.24 15.65
C ASN A 156 -37.04 5.95 17.13
N THR A 157 -38.01 6.30 17.99
CA THR A 157 -37.99 5.99 19.43
C THR A 157 -37.91 4.47 19.69
N ALA A 158 -38.60 3.65 18.91
CA ALA A 158 -38.48 2.18 18.99
C ALA A 158 -37.06 1.69 18.69
N SER A 159 -36.45 2.15 17.58
CA SER A 159 -35.07 1.81 17.23
C SER A 159 -34.04 2.31 18.25
N LEU A 160 -34.34 3.42 18.95
CA LEU A 160 -33.54 3.92 20.06
C LEU A 160 -33.58 2.97 21.26
N THR A 161 -34.77 2.48 21.63
CA THR A 161 -34.91 1.51 22.74
C THR A 161 -34.17 0.20 22.45
N GLU A 162 -34.24 -0.31 21.22
CA GLU A 162 -33.47 -1.49 20.79
C GLU A 162 -31.96 -1.23 20.83
N PHE A 163 -31.52 -0.05 20.40
CA PHE A 163 -30.11 0.33 20.44
C PHE A 163 -29.58 0.44 21.88
N LEU A 164 -30.38 0.96 22.81
CA LEU A 164 -30.01 1.04 24.23
C LEU A 164 -29.99 -0.34 24.91
N ALA A 165 -30.81 -1.29 24.45
CA ALA A 165 -30.80 -2.67 24.93
C ALA A 165 -29.56 -3.46 24.48
N GLN A 166 -28.85 -3.01 23.44
CA GLN A 166 -27.63 -3.67 22.98
C GLN A 166 -26.50 -3.56 24.02
N PRO A 167 -25.67 -4.62 24.16
CA PRO A 167 -24.54 -4.58 25.07
C PRO A 167 -23.57 -3.47 24.69
N LEU A 168 -22.99 -2.83 25.72
CA LEU A 168 -21.99 -1.78 25.54
C LEU A 168 -20.85 -2.26 24.64
N GLN A 169 -20.28 -1.36 23.83
CA GLN A 169 -19.21 -1.72 22.91
C GLN A 169 -18.06 -2.43 23.62
N TYR A 170 -17.73 -3.62 23.13
CA TYR A 170 -16.67 -4.52 23.63
C TYR A 170 -16.94 -5.14 25.02
N SER A 171 -18.14 -5.01 25.57
CA SER A 171 -18.52 -5.72 26.81
C SER A 171 -18.66 -7.22 26.58
N ASP A 172 -18.90 -7.97 27.66
CA ASP A 172 -19.30 -9.38 27.55
C ASP A 172 -20.64 -9.44 26.79
N GLY A 173 -20.78 -10.41 25.88
CA GLY A 173 -21.94 -10.53 24.97
C GLY A 173 -21.93 -9.63 23.73
N TRP A 174 -21.00 -8.67 23.62
CA TRP A 174 -20.90 -7.81 22.43
C TRP A 174 -20.41 -8.60 21.19
N GLU A 175 -21.18 -8.53 20.11
CA GLU A 175 -20.81 -9.05 18.79
C GLU A 175 -20.58 -7.91 17.79
N PRO A 176 -19.63 -8.07 16.85
CA PRO A 176 -19.46 -7.10 15.76
C PRO A 176 -20.68 -7.10 14.83
N PRO A 177 -20.91 -6.00 14.08
CA PRO A 177 -21.98 -5.94 13.10
C PRO A 177 -21.95 -7.11 12.12
N VAL A 178 -23.13 -7.62 11.75
CA VAL A 178 -23.30 -8.80 10.88
C VAL A 178 -22.57 -8.64 9.54
N ILE A 179 -22.55 -7.43 8.99
CA ILE A 179 -21.84 -7.09 7.73
C ILE A 179 -20.32 -7.33 7.89
N VAL A 180 -19.75 -6.92 9.02
CA VAL A 180 -18.32 -7.09 9.30
C VAL A 180 -17.97 -8.57 9.48
N LYS A 181 -18.82 -9.31 10.21
CA LYS A 181 -18.63 -10.74 10.48
C LYS A 181 -18.72 -11.55 9.18
N SER A 182 -19.73 -11.29 8.34
CA SER A 182 -19.90 -11.95 7.03
C SER A 182 -18.74 -11.63 6.08
N LEU A 183 -18.28 -10.37 6.04
CA LEU A 183 -17.12 -9.98 5.23
C LEU A 183 -15.83 -10.67 5.72
N ALA A 184 -15.62 -10.75 7.04
CA ALA A 184 -14.46 -11.43 7.61
C ALA A 184 -14.44 -12.91 7.26
N ILE A 185 -15.58 -13.59 7.33
CA ILE A 185 -15.72 -15.00 6.93
C ILE A 185 -15.39 -15.16 5.45
N ALA A 186 -15.96 -14.33 4.57
CA ALA A 186 -15.69 -14.38 3.13
C ALA A 186 -14.20 -14.14 2.81
N HIS A 187 -13.54 -13.24 3.55
CA HIS A 187 -12.12 -12.95 3.40
C HIS A 187 -11.22 -14.11 3.84
N MET A 188 -11.64 -14.90 4.84
CA MET A 188 -10.91 -16.11 5.26
C MET A 188 -11.06 -17.25 4.25
N GLN A 189 -12.19 -17.31 3.55
CA GLN A 189 -12.46 -18.32 2.53
C GLN A 189 -11.77 -18.03 1.19
N ASN A 190 -11.39 -16.78 0.89
CA ASN A 190 -10.79 -16.40 -0.39
C ASN A 190 -9.26 -16.65 -0.43
N PRO A 191 -8.77 -17.58 -1.28
CA PRO A 191 -7.34 -17.87 -1.40
C PRO A 191 -6.53 -16.71 -2.02
N VAL A 192 -7.14 -15.89 -2.88
CA VAL A 192 -6.43 -14.79 -3.55
C VAL A 192 -5.93 -13.75 -2.55
N VAL A 193 -6.71 -13.55 -1.49
CA VAL A 193 -6.34 -12.59 -0.44
C VAL A 193 -5.19 -13.13 0.41
N THR A 194 -5.17 -14.44 0.67
CA THR A 194 -4.11 -15.07 1.44
C THR A 194 -2.78 -15.10 0.67
N THR A 195 -2.82 -15.26 -0.66
CA THR A 195 -1.61 -15.25 -1.50
C THR A 195 -1.03 -13.86 -1.69
N ASN A 196 -1.86 -12.82 -1.88
CA ASN A 196 -1.37 -11.48 -2.20
C ASN A 196 -0.75 -10.75 -0.99
N ARG A 197 -1.05 -11.16 0.25
CA ARG A 197 -0.45 -10.62 1.51
C ARG A 197 -0.39 -9.10 1.59
N ILE A 198 -1.38 -8.40 1.02
CA ILE A 198 -1.46 -6.93 1.04
C ILE A 198 -1.75 -6.42 2.46
N ARG A 199 -2.51 -7.20 3.24
CA ARG A 199 -2.91 -6.91 4.62
C ARG A 199 -2.59 -8.10 5.52
N PRO A 200 -2.48 -7.89 6.85
CA PRO A 200 -2.43 -9.00 7.79
C PRO A 200 -3.66 -9.91 7.61
N LEU A 201 -3.46 -11.21 7.73
CA LEU A 201 -4.54 -12.18 7.60
C LEU A 201 -5.38 -12.24 8.87
N ILE A 202 -6.70 -12.39 8.70
CA ILE A 202 -7.62 -12.65 9.80
C ILE A 202 -7.44 -14.11 10.23
N LYS A 203 -7.04 -14.31 11.48
CA LYS A 203 -6.84 -15.65 12.05
C LYS A 203 -8.11 -16.22 12.66
N ASN A 204 -8.80 -15.40 13.47
CA ASN A 204 -9.94 -15.82 14.28
C ASN A 204 -11.15 -14.91 14.02
N ILE A 205 -12.32 -15.53 13.83
CA ILE A 205 -13.62 -14.86 13.65
C ILE A 205 -14.19 -14.34 14.97
N SER A 206 -13.75 -14.91 16.09
CA SER A 206 -14.13 -14.49 17.45
C SER A 206 -12.90 -13.99 18.24
N PRO A 207 -13.10 -13.12 19.23
CA PRO A 207 -12.02 -12.63 20.06
C PRO A 207 -11.41 -13.77 20.89
N PRO A 208 -10.07 -13.96 20.88
CA PRO A 208 -9.40 -15.00 21.66
C PRO A 208 -9.30 -14.59 23.13
N VAL A 209 -10.41 -14.59 23.84
CA VAL A 209 -10.45 -14.30 25.29
C VAL A 209 -10.15 -15.59 26.05
N PRO A 210 -9.04 -15.66 26.82
CA PRO A 210 -8.77 -16.82 27.63
C PRO A 210 -9.76 -16.90 28.80
N LYS A 211 -10.10 -18.13 29.21
CA LYS A 211 -11.01 -18.36 30.36
C LYS A 211 -10.37 -17.92 31.68
N VAL A 212 -9.09 -18.29 31.87
CA VAL A 212 -8.33 -18.01 33.09
C VAL A 212 -7.07 -17.19 32.82
N ASN A 213 -6.63 -16.45 33.84
CA ASN A 213 -5.37 -15.73 33.87
C ASN A 213 -4.22 -16.64 34.34
N SER A 214 -3.00 -16.11 34.40
CA SER A 214 -1.80 -16.84 34.86
C SER A 214 -1.88 -17.36 36.30
N TRP A 215 -2.79 -16.84 37.12
CA TRP A 215 -3.05 -17.26 38.50
C TRP A 215 -4.28 -18.18 38.62
N GLY A 216 -4.84 -18.67 37.51
CA GLY A 216 -5.99 -19.57 37.51
C GLY A 216 -7.34 -18.90 37.81
N LYS A 217 -7.39 -17.57 37.96
CA LYS A 217 -8.64 -16.81 38.17
C LYS A 217 -9.22 -16.37 36.83
N GLU A 218 -10.51 -16.03 36.81
CA GLU A 218 -11.11 -15.43 35.62
C GLU A 218 -10.41 -14.12 35.22
N VAL A 219 -10.43 -13.85 33.92
CA VAL A 219 -9.83 -12.64 33.36
C VAL A 219 -10.67 -11.43 33.75
N SER A 220 -10.03 -10.36 34.23
CA SER A 220 -10.73 -9.11 34.57
C SER A 220 -11.48 -8.52 33.39
N GLU A 221 -12.62 -7.88 33.65
CA GLU A 221 -13.50 -7.31 32.62
C GLU A 221 -12.76 -6.30 31.73
N SER A 222 -11.97 -5.42 32.32
CA SER A 222 -11.12 -4.47 31.59
C SER A 222 -10.16 -5.17 30.63
N ARG A 223 -9.61 -6.34 31.02
CA ARG A 223 -8.74 -7.13 30.16
C ARG A 223 -9.52 -7.81 29.05
N LYS A 224 -10.71 -8.37 29.30
CA LYS A 224 -11.61 -8.91 28.27
C LYS A 224 -11.96 -7.84 27.23
N LYS A 225 -12.38 -6.65 27.69
CA LYS A 225 -12.70 -5.48 26.85
C LYS A 225 -11.53 -5.09 25.95
N ASN A 226 -10.32 -4.97 26.53
CA ASN A 226 -9.11 -4.63 25.77
C ASN A 226 -8.74 -5.70 24.73
N ILE A 227 -8.93 -6.99 25.04
CA ILE A 227 -8.70 -8.08 24.08
C ILE A 227 -9.70 -7.96 22.92
N ARG A 228 -10.99 -7.77 23.21
CA ARG A 228 -12.02 -7.59 22.17
C ARG A 228 -11.74 -6.37 21.29
N GLN A 229 -11.43 -5.24 21.89
CA GLN A 229 -11.11 -4.00 21.16
C GLN A 229 -9.89 -4.18 20.25
N ARG A 230 -8.79 -4.77 20.76
CA ARG A 230 -7.59 -5.03 19.95
C ARG A 230 -7.87 -6.01 18.82
N TRP A 231 -8.61 -7.08 19.10
CA TRP A 231 -9.02 -8.05 18.10
C TRP A 231 -9.85 -7.37 17.00
N TYR A 232 -10.88 -6.61 17.38
CA TYR A 232 -11.76 -5.92 16.44
C TYR A 232 -11.02 -4.86 15.61
N ASN A 233 -10.16 -4.05 16.24
CA ASN A 233 -9.34 -3.09 15.50
C ASN A 233 -8.38 -3.79 14.52
N THR A 234 -7.84 -4.95 14.91
CA THR A 234 -6.97 -5.77 14.04
C THR A 234 -7.77 -6.35 12.87
N THR A 235 -8.98 -6.87 13.10
CA THR A 235 -9.85 -7.38 12.04
C THR A 235 -10.27 -6.26 11.11
N LEU A 236 -10.74 -5.11 11.61
CA LEU A 236 -11.03 -3.92 10.81
C LEU A 236 -9.81 -3.42 10.01
N SER A 237 -8.60 -3.52 10.57
CA SER A 237 -7.37 -3.19 9.82
C SER A 237 -7.07 -4.18 8.69
N SER A 238 -7.56 -5.41 8.78
CA SER A 238 -7.33 -6.46 7.79
C SER A 238 -8.38 -6.45 6.68
N LEU A 239 -9.62 -6.07 7.03
CA LEU A 239 -10.77 -6.08 6.11
C LEU A 239 -10.60 -5.14 4.92
N MET A 240 -11.12 -5.61 3.79
CA MET A 240 -11.19 -4.90 2.53
C MET A 240 -12.67 -4.62 2.22
N PRO A 241 -13.12 -3.36 2.24
CA PRO A 241 -14.52 -3.02 2.01
C PRO A 241 -14.91 -3.17 0.53
N PRO A 242 -16.21 -3.29 0.21
CA PRO A 242 -16.70 -3.11 -1.14
C PRO A 242 -16.51 -1.66 -1.61
N ILE A 243 -16.45 -1.45 -2.93
CA ILE A 243 -16.37 -0.12 -3.55
C ILE A 243 -17.75 0.32 -4.05
N PRO A 244 -17.98 1.62 -4.33
CA PRO A 244 -19.22 2.10 -4.91
C PRO A 244 -19.53 1.46 -6.27
N GLN A 245 -20.82 1.20 -6.53
CA GLN A 245 -21.26 0.47 -7.73
C GLN A 245 -20.83 1.14 -9.05
N LYS A 246 -20.81 2.48 -9.10
CA LYS A 246 -20.38 3.23 -10.29
C LYS A 246 -18.93 2.92 -10.68
N GLU A 247 -18.04 2.83 -9.70
CA GLU A 247 -16.63 2.53 -9.94
C GLU A 247 -16.42 1.05 -10.28
N LEU A 248 -17.23 0.17 -9.68
CA LEU A 248 -17.23 -1.25 -9.99
C LEU A 248 -17.64 -1.50 -11.44
N GLN A 249 -18.74 -0.90 -11.89
CA GLN A 249 -19.18 -0.98 -13.29
C GLN A 249 -18.14 -0.45 -14.27
N LEU A 250 -17.47 0.66 -13.92
CA LEU A 250 -16.38 1.20 -14.73
C LEU A 250 -15.22 0.19 -14.84
N LEU A 251 -14.78 -0.38 -13.71
CA LEU A 251 -13.72 -1.39 -13.68
C LEU A 251 -14.08 -2.63 -14.50
N ASP A 252 -15.30 -3.15 -14.35
CA ASP A 252 -15.80 -4.28 -15.14
C ASP A 252 -15.85 -3.93 -16.63
N GLY A 253 -16.22 -2.70 -16.96
CA GLY A 253 -16.19 -2.19 -18.33
C GLY A 253 -14.79 -2.10 -18.93
N LEU A 254 -13.79 -1.72 -18.13
CA LEU A 254 -12.38 -1.71 -18.53
C LEU A 254 -11.81 -3.12 -18.72
N ILE A 255 -12.21 -4.07 -17.88
CA ILE A 255 -11.78 -5.48 -17.96
C ILE A 255 -12.37 -6.17 -19.18
N SER A 256 -13.68 -6.01 -19.39
CA SER A 256 -14.41 -6.53 -20.56
C SER A 256 -13.98 -5.84 -21.86
N GLY A 257 -13.54 -4.58 -21.77
CA GLY A 257 -13.18 -3.77 -22.94
C GLY A 257 -14.38 -3.07 -23.59
N THR A 258 -15.54 -3.06 -22.93
CA THR A 258 -16.69 -2.24 -23.35
C THR A 258 -16.33 -0.76 -23.30
N VAL A 259 -15.57 -0.35 -22.28
CA VAL A 259 -15.01 0.99 -22.17
C VAL A 259 -13.72 1.05 -22.98
N LYS A 260 -13.73 1.85 -24.05
CA LYS A 260 -12.53 2.11 -24.85
C LYS A 260 -11.46 2.76 -23.97
N TRP A 261 -10.31 2.10 -23.84
CA TRP A 261 -9.19 2.58 -23.05
C TRP A 261 -7.96 2.82 -23.94
N SER A 262 -7.32 3.97 -23.75
CA SER A 262 -6.05 4.32 -24.37
C SER A 262 -5.09 4.93 -23.35
N PRO A 263 -3.78 4.63 -23.41
CA PRO A 263 -2.82 5.21 -22.50
C PRO A 263 -2.76 6.75 -22.70
N PRO A 264 -2.75 7.53 -21.61
CA PRO A 264 -2.66 8.98 -21.72
C PRO A 264 -1.31 9.40 -22.33
N LYS A 265 -1.36 10.30 -23.31
CA LYS A 265 -0.15 10.84 -23.92
C LYS A 265 0.52 11.83 -22.96
N ARG A 266 1.80 11.61 -22.68
CA ARG A 266 2.60 12.57 -21.91
C ARG A 266 2.81 13.84 -22.74
N ARG A 267 2.70 15.01 -22.12
CA ARG A 267 3.17 16.23 -22.76
C ARG A 267 4.69 16.14 -22.89
N VAL A 268 5.16 15.97 -24.12
CA VAL A 268 6.57 16.15 -24.45
C VAL A 268 6.85 17.65 -24.32
N LEU A 269 7.97 18.02 -23.70
CA LEU A 269 8.43 19.41 -23.80
C LEU A 269 8.56 19.67 -25.29
N ALA A 270 7.87 20.67 -25.84
CA ALA A 270 8.02 21.01 -27.25
C ALA A 270 9.52 21.10 -27.51
N GLU A 271 10.04 20.18 -28.34
CA GLU A 271 11.40 20.29 -28.83
C GLU A 271 11.47 21.68 -29.42
N LYS A 272 12.44 22.49 -28.95
CA LYS A 272 12.66 23.80 -29.54
C LYS A 272 13.02 23.53 -30.99
N LYS A 273 12.03 23.56 -31.89
CA LYS A 273 12.31 23.65 -33.32
C LYS A 273 13.25 24.85 -33.45
N PRO A 274 14.46 24.68 -34.00
CA PRO A 274 15.38 25.78 -34.14
C PRO A 274 14.62 26.90 -34.87
N GLN A 275 14.44 28.03 -34.20
CA GLN A 275 13.61 29.13 -34.72
C GLN A 275 14.32 29.85 -35.88
N SER A 276 15.55 29.45 -36.20
CA SER A 276 16.46 30.10 -37.12
C SER A 276 17.32 29.06 -37.84
N GLU A 277 17.51 29.22 -39.15
CA GLU A 277 18.46 28.43 -39.96
C GLU A 277 19.87 28.44 -39.35
N TYR A 278 20.28 29.54 -38.71
CA TYR A 278 21.57 29.64 -38.03
C TYR A 278 21.72 28.68 -36.84
N GLN A 279 20.64 28.35 -36.13
CA GLN A 279 20.69 27.34 -35.04
C GLN A 279 20.75 25.92 -35.58
N LEU A 280 20.13 25.67 -36.73
CA LEU A 280 20.22 24.41 -37.47
C LEU A 280 21.65 24.21 -38.00
N PHE A 281 22.24 25.26 -38.58
CA PHE A 281 23.63 25.28 -39.04
C PHE A 281 24.61 25.10 -37.87
N ALA A 282 24.37 25.71 -36.70
CA ALA A 282 25.21 25.52 -35.52
C ALA A 282 25.07 24.13 -34.85
N MET A 283 23.92 23.45 -35.01
CA MET A 283 23.76 22.04 -34.61
C MET A 283 24.44 21.10 -35.60
N LEU A 284 24.34 21.37 -36.90
CA LEU A 284 24.99 20.60 -37.96
C LEU A 284 26.51 20.80 -37.95
N ALA A 285 27.01 22.01 -37.69
CA ALA A 285 28.44 22.33 -37.54
C ALA A 285 29.05 21.78 -36.24
N LYS A 286 28.22 21.28 -35.30
CA LYS A 286 28.67 20.47 -34.15
C LYS A 286 28.70 18.98 -34.46
N SER A 287 28.36 18.57 -35.69
CA SER A 287 28.73 17.25 -36.19
C SER A 287 30.25 17.22 -36.37
N PRO A 288 30.96 16.27 -35.76
CA PRO A 288 32.42 16.23 -35.84
C PRO A 288 32.85 15.75 -37.23
N GLU A 289 33.11 16.69 -38.14
CA GLU A 289 33.82 16.43 -39.41
C GLU A 289 35.33 16.22 -39.21
N LYS A 290 35.74 15.56 -38.13
CA LYS A 290 37.12 15.08 -37.98
C LYS A 290 37.10 13.58 -37.89
N GLY A 291 37.38 12.98 -39.05
CA GLY A 291 37.83 11.61 -39.31
C GLY A 291 37.59 10.58 -38.22
N ASP A 292 36.80 9.57 -38.56
CA ASP A 292 36.64 8.33 -37.81
C ASP A 292 37.99 7.61 -37.59
N LYS A 293 38.77 8.04 -36.59
CA LYS A 293 39.81 7.25 -35.88
C LYS A 293 39.98 7.76 -34.45
N PRO A 294 39.97 6.90 -33.43
CA PRO A 294 38.89 5.95 -33.22
C PRO A 294 38.37 6.06 -31.77
N GLN A 295 37.05 5.97 -31.56
CA GLN A 295 36.52 5.74 -30.21
C GLN A 295 37.14 4.49 -29.57
N SER A 296 37.65 3.56 -30.40
CA SER A 296 38.38 2.37 -29.97
C SER A 296 39.66 2.68 -29.21
N GLU A 297 40.51 3.65 -29.56
CA GLU A 297 41.77 3.88 -28.81
C GLU A 297 41.51 4.41 -27.41
N LYS A 298 40.55 5.33 -27.25
CA LYS A 298 40.15 5.83 -25.93
C LYS A 298 39.44 4.76 -25.11
N GLN A 299 38.61 3.93 -25.74
CA GLN A 299 37.98 2.78 -25.10
C GLN A 299 39.00 1.69 -24.73
N LEU A 300 40.01 1.47 -25.56
CA LEU A 300 41.07 0.47 -25.41
C LEU A 300 42.08 0.94 -24.36
N PHE A 301 42.48 2.21 -24.33
CA PHE A 301 43.22 2.81 -23.21
C PHE A 301 42.44 2.71 -21.90
N LYS A 302 41.12 2.98 -21.92
CA LYS A 302 40.27 2.83 -20.72
C LYS A 302 40.19 1.37 -20.27
N LEU A 303 40.10 0.42 -21.21
CA LEU A 303 40.08 -1.03 -20.96
C LEU A 303 41.43 -1.52 -20.43
N LEU A 304 42.56 -1.08 -21.00
CA LEU A 304 43.90 -1.45 -20.54
C LEU A 304 44.21 -0.86 -19.16
N ALA A 305 43.77 0.37 -18.88
CA ALA A 305 44.05 1.05 -17.61
C ALA A 305 43.13 0.59 -16.46
N LYS A 306 41.85 0.31 -16.73
CA LYS A 306 40.84 -0.04 -15.70
C LYS A 306 40.38 -1.50 -15.74
N GLY A 307 40.81 -2.27 -16.73
CA GLY A 307 40.27 -3.59 -17.04
C GLY A 307 38.93 -3.52 -17.79
N PRO A 308 38.38 -4.66 -18.21
CA PRO A 308 37.06 -4.74 -18.80
C PRO A 308 36.01 -4.26 -17.76
N GLU A 309 35.44 -3.08 -17.99
CA GLU A 309 34.32 -2.58 -17.19
C GLU A 309 33.12 -3.50 -17.41
N LYS A 310 32.46 -3.90 -16.32
CA LYS A 310 31.20 -4.63 -16.39
C LYS A 310 30.24 -3.77 -17.22
N GLY A 311 29.76 -4.28 -18.35
CA GLY A 311 28.85 -3.54 -19.23
C GLY A 311 27.56 -3.12 -18.52
N ASP A 312 26.61 -2.54 -19.25
CA ASP A 312 25.31 -2.11 -18.69
C ASP A 312 24.62 -3.26 -17.96
N THR A 313 24.87 -3.35 -16.65
CA THR A 313 24.28 -4.39 -15.82
C THR A 313 22.81 -4.06 -15.61
N PHE A 314 22.00 -5.12 -15.46
CA PHE A 314 20.61 -4.97 -15.03
C PHE A 314 20.44 -4.41 -13.60
N ALA A 315 21.52 -3.90 -12.96
CA ALA A 315 21.47 -3.25 -11.66
C ALA A 315 20.49 -2.06 -11.63
N ALA A 316 20.40 -1.29 -12.73
CA ALA A 316 19.40 -0.22 -12.87
C ALA A 316 17.96 -0.75 -12.77
N TYR A 317 17.74 -2.01 -13.15
CA TYR A 317 16.46 -2.71 -13.15
C TYR A 317 16.32 -3.70 -11.97
N ALA A 318 17.16 -3.60 -10.94
CA ALA A 318 17.04 -4.44 -9.74
C ALA A 318 15.64 -4.33 -9.09
N ASN A 319 14.97 -3.19 -9.27
CA ASN A 319 13.61 -2.93 -8.80
C ASN A 319 12.50 -3.31 -9.81
N GLY A 320 12.87 -4.01 -10.88
CA GLY A 320 11.99 -4.41 -11.98
C GLY A 320 12.29 -3.63 -13.27
N ARG A 321 12.02 -4.25 -14.42
CA ARG A 321 12.07 -3.59 -15.73
C ARG A 321 10.76 -2.79 -15.95
N PRO A 322 10.82 -1.59 -16.54
CA PRO A 322 9.60 -0.88 -16.95
C PRO A 322 8.88 -1.67 -18.05
N HIS A 323 7.56 -1.80 -17.91
CA HIS A 323 6.69 -2.37 -18.93
C HIS A 323 6.12 -1.26 -19.82
N GLU A 324 5.91 -1.55 -21.09
CA GLU A 324 5.08 -0.68 -21.92
C GLU A 324 3.61 -0.77 -21.47
N ILE A 325 3.00 0.39 -21.24
CA ILE A 325 1.62 0.49 -20.77
C ILE A 325 0.67 0.18 -21.94
N THR A 326 0.43 -1.11 -22.15
CA THR A 326 -0.50 -1.64 -23.16
C THR A 326 -1.86 -2.00 -22.54
N ALA A 327 -2.89 -2.14 -23.38
CA ALA A 327 -4.23 -2.52 -22.92
C ALA A 327 -4.23 -3.90 -22.25
N ARG A 328 -3.48 -4.85 -22.82
CA ARG A 328 -3.31 -6.20 -22.25
C ARG A 328 -2.67 -6.15 -20.86
N PHE A 329 -1.63 -5.34 -20.69
CA PHE A 329 -0.97 -5.16 -19.39
C PHE A 329 -1.95 -4.60 -18.35
N MET A 330 -2.70 -3.55 -18.70
CA MET A 330 -3.67 -2.94 -17.79
C MET A 330 -4.83 -3.86 -17.44
N ARG A 331 -5.42 -4.59 -18.41
CA ARG A 331 -6.46 -5.59 -18.13
C ARG A 331 -6.00 -6.64 -17.12
N ARG A 332 -4.74 -7.09 -17.23
CA ARG A 332 -4.16 -8.02 -16.25
C ARG A 332 -4.06 -7.40 -14.85
N GLN A 333 -3.69 -6.12 -14.74
CA GLN A 333 -3.66 -5.44 -13.45
C GLN A 333 -5.07 -5.25 -12.88
N TRP A 334 -6.03 -4.83 -13.70
CA TRP A 334 -7.43 -4.65 -13.28
C TRP A 334 -8.07 -5.95 -12.79
N ARG A 335 -7.85 -7.09 -13.45
CA ARG A 335 -8.34 -8.40 -12.97
C ARG A 335 -7.74 -8.79 -11.63
N ARG A 336 -6.43 -8.55 -11.44
CA ARG A 336 -5.80 -8.75 -10.13
C ARG A 336 -6.44 -7.88 -9.05
N LEU A 337 -6.77 -6.63 -9.37
CA LEU A 337 -7.48 -5.76 -8.43
C LEU A 337 -8.92 -6.21 -8.18
N SER A 338 -9.67 -6.60 -9.21
CA SER A 338 -11.08 -7.01 -9.04
C SER A 338 -11.20 -8.28 -8.21
N SER A 339 -10.23 -9.20 -8.31
CA SER A 339 -10.14 -10.37 -7.40
C SER A 339 -9.93 -10.01 -5.91
N LEU A 340 -9.58 -8.77 -5.61
CA LEU A 340 -9.43 -8.21 -4.26
C LEU A 340 -10.59 -7.29 -3.86
N ILE A 341 -11.58 -7.12 -4.73
CA ILE A 341 -12.77 -6.30 -4.47
C ILE A 341 -13.93 -7.26 -4.14
N PRO A 342 -14.49 -7.20 -2.92
CA PRO A 342 -15.69 -7.97 -2.62
C PRO A 342 -16.89 -7.31 -3.28
N ARG A 343 -17.69 -8.11 -3.98
CA ARG A 343 -19.00 -7.73 -4.52
C ARG A 343 -20.07 -8.03 -3.48
N GLN A 344 -20.70 -6.99 -2.94
CA GLN A 344 -21.73 -7.08 -1.91
C GLN A 344 -23.11 -7.26 -2.57
N TYR A 345 -23.89 -8.23 -2.10
CA TYR A 345 -25.31 -8.34 -2.43
C TYR A 345 -26.11 -8.85 -1.23
N TRP A 346 -27.38 -8.48 -1.19
CA TRP A 346 -28.32 -8.97 -0.20
C TRP A 346 -28.90 -10.30 -0.66
N ASN A 347 -28.85 -11.32 0.19
CA ASN A 347 -29.54 -12.57 -0.08
C ASN A 347 -30.91 -12.54 0.60
N PRO A 348 -32.03 -12.55 -0.16
CA PRO A 348 -33.38 -12.48 0.39
C PRO A 348 -33.74 -13.71 1.23
N TYR A 349 -33.23 -14.90 0.89
CA TYR A 349 -33.57 -16.14 1.60
C TYR A 349 -32.90 -16.26 2.96
N SER A 350 -31.65 -15.80 3.07
CA SER A 350 -30.89 -15.90 4.33
C SER A 350 -30.92 -14.62 5.17
N GLU A 351 -31.57 -13.57 4.66
CA GLU A 351 -31.63 -12.23 5.26
C GLU A 351 -30.27 -11.72 5.74
N LYS A 352 -29.23 -11.99 4.94
CA LYS A 352 -27.84 -11.73 5.28
C LYS A 352 -27.09 -11.20 4.08
N TRP A 353 -26.17 -10.29 4.37
CA TRP A 353 -25.19 -9.83 3.39
C TRP A 353 -24.23 -10.95 3.02
N ARG A 354 -24.04 -11.14 1.71
CA ARG A 354 -23.05 -12.07 1.16
C ARG A 354 -22.06 -11.31 0.29
N PHE A 355 -20.85 -11.85 0.23
CA PHE A 355 -19.76 -11.29 -0.55
C PHE A 355 -19.24 -12.34 -1.52
N VAL A 356 -19.16 -11.96 -2.79
CA VAL A 356 -18.55 -12.76 -3.87
C VAL A 356 -17.27 -12.08 -4.33
N TRP A 357 -16.31 -12.87 -4.79
CA TRP A 357 -15.00 -12.41 -5.24
C TRP A 357 -14.74 -12.90 -6.66
N ASP A 358 -14.03 -12.09 -7.43
CA ASP A 358 -13.61 -12.50 -8.77
C ASP A 358 -12.35 -13.36 -8.73
N SER A 359 -12.12 -14.08 -9.83
CA SER A 359 -10.86 -14.77 -10.09
C SER A 359 -9.91 -13.88 -10.89
N PRO A 360 -8.60 -13.86 -10.57
CA PRO A 360 -7.61 -13.12 -11.36
C PRO A 360 -7.29 -13.81 -12.70
N LYS A 361 -7.67 -15.08 -12.87
CA LYS A 361 -7.51 -15.83 -14.11
C LYS A 361 -8.83 -15.84 -14.87
N ASP A 362 -8.76 -15.74 -16.19
CA ASP A 362 -9.91 -15.94 -17.07
C ASP A 362 -10.34 -17.40 -16.91
N VAL A 363 -11.44 -17.62 -16.19
CA VAL A 363 -12.06 -18.94 -16.10
C VAL A 363 -12.89 -19.08 -17.38
N PRO A 364 -12.71 -20.14 -18.18
CA PRO A 364 -13.57 -20.37 -19.33
C PRO A 364 -15.02 -20.40 -18.85
N ALA A 365 -15.88 -19.62 -19.50
CA ALA A 365 -17.30 -19.67 -19.23
C ALA A 365 -17.79 -21.08 -19.55
N LEU A 366 -18.43 -21.73 -18.58
CA LEU A 366 -19.17 -22.95 -18.86
C LEU A 366 -20.29 -22.57 -19.84
N ALA A 367 -20.50 -23.37 -20.89
CA ALA A 367 -21.54 -23.11 -21.88
C ALA A 367 -22.96 -23.16 -21.27
N PHE A 368 -23.09 -23.67 -20.05
CA PHE A 368 -24.34 -23.77 -19.30
C PHE A 368 -24.21 -23.02 -17.97
N ASP A 369 -25.11 -22.05 -17.76
CA ASP A 369 -25.25 -21.37 -16.48
C ASP A 369 -25.92 -22.31 -15.47
N LEU A 370 -25.13 -22.90 -14.58
CA LEU A 370 -25.61 -23.69 -13.43
C LEU A 370 -26.54 -22.90 -12.50
N SER A 371 -26.60 -21.57 -12.61
CA SER A 371 -27.52 -20.72 -11.86
C SER A 371 -28.98 -20.81 -12.34
N SER A 372 -29.24 -21.41 -13.49
CA SER A 372 -30.61 -21.59 -14.02
C SER A 372 -31.26 -22.92 -13.63
N SER A 373 -30.47 -23.93 -13.22
CA SER A 373 -30.98 -25.30 -12.96
C SER A 373 -30.74 -25.81 -11.54
N VAL A 374 -30.00 -25.09 -10.71
CA VAL A 374 -29.84 -25.46 -9.30
C VAL A 374 -30.79 -24.61 -8.47
N ASP A 375 -31.97 -25.16 -8.21
CA ASP A 375 -32.80 -24.70 -7.10
C ASP A 375 -31.94 -24.71 -5.83
N PRO A 376 -31.79 -23.58 -5.12
CA PRO A 376 -30.96 -23.52 -3.91
C PRO A 376 -31.45 -24.46 -2.79
N ALA A 377 -32.63 -25.05 -2.93
CA ALA A 377 -33.16 -26.11 -2.08
C ALA A 377 -32.41 -27.44 -2.21
N VAL A 378 -31.90 -27.80 -3.39
CA VAL A 378 -31.27 -29.12 -3.63
C VAL A 378 -29.85 -29.20 -3.02
N LEU A 379 -29.11 -28.09 -3.01
CA LEU A 379 -27.80 -28.02 -2.35
C LEU A 379 -27.86 -28.15 -0.82
N ALA A 380 -29.02 -27.88 -0.21
CA ALA A 380 -29.25 -28.06 1.21
C ALA A 380 -29.63 -29.50 1.59
N LEU A 381 -30.05 -30.32 0.63
CA LEU A 381 -30.50 -31.71 0.82
C LEU A 381 -29.41 -32.75 0.55
N LEU A 382 -28.22 -32.35 0.08
CA LEU A 382 -27.11 -33.30 -0.01
C LEU A 382 -26.67 -33.69 1.41
N PRO A 383 -26.78 -34.98 1.80
CA PRO A 383 -26.31 -35.42 3.09
C PRO A 383 -24.82 -35.12 3.18
N LYS A 384 -24.41 -34.42 4.24
CA LYS A 384 -23.01 -34.24 4.60
C LYS A 384 -22.41 -35.62 4.82
N GLN A 385 -21.84 -36.22 3.78
CA GLN A 385 -21.04 -37.42 3.92
C GLN A 385 -19.89 -37.07 4.87
N LYS A 386 -19.88 -37.74 6.02
CA LYS A 386 -18.81 -37.69 7.01
C LYS A 386 -17.53 -38.13 6.30
N LEU A 387 -16.63 -37.18 6.02
CA LEU A 387 -15.26 -37.51 5.71
C LEU A 387 -14.57 -37.79 7.05
N LEU A 388 -14.22 -39.06 7.25
CA LEU A 388 -13.35 -39.59 8.29
C LEU A 388 -11.94 -39.01 8.18
#